data_AF-A0A094GSL3-F1
#
_entry.id   AF-A0A094GSL3-F1
#
_cell.length_a   1.000
_cell.length_b   1.000
_cell.length_c   1.000
_cell.angle_alpha   90.00
_cell.angle_beta   90.00
_cell.angle_gamma   90.00
#
_symmetry.space_group_name_H-M   'P 1'
#
loop_
_entity.id
_entity.type
_entity.pdbx_description
1 polymer ?
#
loop_
_entity_poly.entity_id
_entity_poly.type
_entity_poly.pdbx_seq_one_letter_code
_entity_poly.pdbx_strand_id
1 'polypeptide(L)'
;MPISSSPTPLLPLNTLRATCPSAYNDFDSLLGMATNFWHTIHRLALLCELEGEILKAEACSNTMKVIVLRTELECNSHAIEHFLMQWKPSVQWSCQLSKPAFPATIEPFGCPRPTIASSPRLPHSASLESSDWVCDLPSLNNSKNNGPTDPDAHILSIVDNAEAYRHAALVFLYRNIHKLERSNPKVKMHVHLTLAACVRVVGWAGPMPALLWPMFIASVEAISDEDRAIATIAFTGTERRQGMLNISRSWEIVKEVWRRGNEGEEVDWRTICEEKGASLVFG
;
A
#
# COMPACT_ATOMS: atom_id res chain seq x y z
N MET A 1 3.84 11.04 -79.52
CA MET A 1 3.47 9.65 -79.13
C MET A 1 3.01 9.66 -77.67
N PRO A 2 2.06 8.80 -77.26
CA PRO A 2 1.36 8.84 -75.96
C PRO A 2 2.26 8.38 -74.79
N ILE A 3 1.86 8.36 -73.51
CA ILE A 3 0.68 7.71 -72.88
C ILE A 3 0.29 8.52 -71.62
N SER A 4 -0.86 9.19 -71.56
CA SER A 4 -2.12 8.74 -70.94
C SER A 4 -2.00 7.87 -69.67
N SER A 5 -2.48 8.38 -68.54
CA SER A 5 -2.98 7.60 -67.38
C SER A 5 -3.93 8.46 -66.54
N SER A 6 -5.08 7.88 -66.19
CA SER A 6 -6.27 8.56 -65.65
C SER A 6 -6.23 8.82 -64.13
N PRO A 7 -7.03 9.76 -63.60
CA PRO A 7 -7.33 9.82 -62.17
C PRO A 7 -8.39 8.77 -61.80
N THR A 8 -8.16 8.02 -60.72
CA THR A 8 -9.11 7.03 -60.17
C THR A 8 -9.61 7.52 -58.80
N PRO A 9 -10.92 7.43 -58.48
CA PRO A 9 -11.52 8.21 -57.39
C PRO A 9 -11.32 7.60 -55.99
N LEU A 10 -11.52 8.46 -54.98
CA LEU A 10 -11.58 8.10 -53.56
C LEU A 10 -12.83 7.27 -53.24
N LEU A 11 -12.67 6.20 -52.45
CA LEU A 11 -13.69 5.69 -51.54
C LEU A 11 -13.02 5.15 -50.25
N PRO A 12 -13.58 5.44 -49.06
CA PRO A 12 -13.03 4.97 -47.79
C PRO A 12 -13.67 3.64 -47.36
N LEU A 13 -12.90 2.70 -46.79
CA LEU A 13 -13.47 1.72 -45.86
C LEU A 13 -12.44 1.09 -44.91
N ASN A 14 -12.73 1.21 -43.62
CA ASN A 14 -12.37 0.32 -42.52
C ASN A 14 -11.00 -0.37 -42.53
N THR A 15 -10.07 0.20 -41.77
CA THR A 15 -9.42 -0.61 -40.72
C THR A 15 -9.83 -0.04 -39.36
N LEU A 16 -10.92 -0.60 -38.81
CA LEU A 16 -11.29 -0.40 -37.42
C LEU A 16 -10.32 -1.22 -36.55
N ARG A 17 -9.06 -0.76 -36.52
CA ARG A 17 -8.04 -1.24 -35.59
C ARG A 17 -8.52 -0.79 -34.22
N ALA A 18 -9.19 -1.69 -33.52
CA ALA A 18 -9.33 -1.62 -32.08
C ALA A 18 -7.92 -1.59 -31.49
N THR A 19 -7.40 -0.38 -31.28
CA THR A 19 -6.12 -0.16 -30.62
C THR A 19 -6.36 -0.45 -29.15
N CYS A 20 -6.22 -1.72 -28.77
CA CYS A 20 -6.13 -2.11 -27.37
C CYS A 20 -5.08 -1.19 -26.72
N PRO A 21 -5.43 -0.41 -25.68
CA PRO A 21 -4.44 0.36 -24.94
C PRO A 21 -3.38 -0.60 -24.42
N SER A 22 -2.11 -0.32 -24.73
CA SER A 22 -1.00 -1.15 -24.31
C SER A 22 -0.95 -1.22 -22.78
N ALA A 23 -1.22 -2.40 -22.21
CA ALA A 23 -1.24 -2.63 -20.76
C ALA A 23 0.19 -2.74 -20.16
N TYR A 24 1.13 -1.92 -20.64
CA TYR A 24 2.57 -2.17 -20.47
C TYR A 24 3.42 -0.93 -20.16
N ASN A 25 2.86 0.13 -19.57
CA ASN A 25 3.64 1.32 -19.16
C ASN A 25 3.12 2.00 -17.87
N ASP A 26 2.28 1.33 -17.08
CA ASP A 26 1.57 1.92 -15.95
C ASP A 26 2.22 1.60 -14.59
N PHE A 27 3.56 1.52 -14.55
CA PHE A 27 4.35 1.12 -13.39
C PHE A 27 5.41 2.17 -13.03
N ASP A 28 5.35 2.68 -11.80
CA ASP A 28 6.46 3.42 -11.20
C ASP A 28 7.49 2.45 -10.62
N SER A 29 8.64 2.30 -11.29
CA SER A 29 9.74 1.43 -10.82
C SER A 29 10.41 1.91 -9.52
N LEU A 30 10.15 3.14 -9.06
CA LEU A 30 10.75 3.70 -7.85
C LEU A 30 10.00 3.29 -6.58
N LEU A 31 8.67 3.12 -6.66
CA LEU A 31 7.81 2.68 -5.54
C LEU A 31 7.13 1.32 -5.77
N GLY A 32 7.18 0.76 -7.00
CA GLY A 32 6.47 -0.45 -7.42
C GLY A 32 4.97 -0.32 -7.51
N MET A 33 4.47 0.91 -7.54
CA MET A 33 3.04 1.16 -7.52
C MET A 33 2.55 1.40 -8.95
N ALA A 34 1.41 0.78 -9.28
CA ALA A 34 0.74 1.06 -10.53
C ALA A 34 0.19 2.49 -10.51
N THR A 35 0.15 3.18 -11.65
CA THR A 35 -0.25 4.60 -11.75
C THR A 35 -1.62 4.86 -11.12
N ASN A 36 -2.53 3.88 -11.20
CA ASN A 36 -3.85 3.92 -10.56
C ASN A 36 -3.82 4.12 -9.02
N PHE A 37 -2.77 3.68 -8.34
CA PHE A 37 -2.57 3.89 -6.91
C PHE A 37 -2.17 5.34 -6.63
N TRP A 38 -1.26 5.90 -7.42
CA TRP A 38 -0.83 7.30 -7.29
C TRP A 38 -1.96 8.29 -7.58
N HIS A 39 -2.81 8.01 -8.57
CA HIS A 39 -4.07 8.74 -8.74
C HIS A 39 -4.97 8.68 -7.50
N THR A 40 -4.99 7.55 -6.77
CA THR A 40 -5.79 7.41 -5.56
C THR A 40 -5.21 8.19 -4.38
N ILE A 41 -3.88 8.21 -4.20
CA ILE A 41 -3.21 9.03 -3.18
C ILE A 41 -3.37 10.52 -3.47
N HIS A 42 -3.28 10.95 -4.73
CA HIS A 42 -3.59 12.33 -5.12
C HIS A 42 -5.05 12.68 -4.79
N ARG A 43 -6.02 11.79 -5.08
CA ARG A 43 -7.43 12.01 -4.71
C ARG A 43 -7.64 12.08 -3.19
N LEU A 44 -6.87 11.31 -2.40
CA LEU A 44 -6.90 11.37 -0.94
C LEU A 44 -6.39 12.73 -0.42
N ALA A 45 -5.36 13.31 -1.04
CA ALA A 45 -4.89 14.66 -0.72
C ALA A 45 -5.97 15.73 -1.01
N LEU A 46 -6.65 15.64 -2.16
CA LEU A 46 -7.76 16.54 -2.53
C LEU A 46 -8.94 16.48 -1.53
N LEU A 47 -9.16 15.37 -0.83
CA LEU A 47 -10.20 15.33 0.22
C LEU A 47 -9.92 16.31 1.36
N CYS A 48 -8.65 16.57 1.68
CA CYS A 48 -8.28 17.54 2.72
C CYS A 48 -8.60 18.98 2.29
N GLU A 49 -8.44 19.29 0.99
CA GLU A 49 -8.86 20.57 0.42
C GLU A 49 -10.38 20.74 0.46
N LEU A 50 -11.11 19.65 0.16
CA LEU A 50 -12.57 19.60 0.20
C LEU A 50 -13.13 19.81 1.62
N GLU A 51 -12.51 19.23 2.66
CA GLU A 51 -12.85 19.56 4.06
C GLU A 51 -12.68 21.07 4.35
N GLY A 52 -11.59 21.66 3.87
CA GLY A 52 -11.35 23.11 4.00
C GLY A 52 -12.36 23.97 3.24
N GLU A 53 -12.89 23.50 2.12
CA GLU A 53 -13.99 24.16 1.40
C GLU A 53 -15.34 24.05 2.11
N ILE A 54 -15.63 22.90 2.74
CA ILE A 54 -16.85 22.71 3.56
C ILE A 54 -16.87 23.72 4.71
N LEU A 55 -15.78 23.83 5.48
CA LEU A 55 -15.67 24.78 6.60
C LEU A 55 -15.86 26.23 6.15
N LYS A 56 -15.30 26.61 4.99
CA LYS A 56 -15.52 27.96 4.40
C LYS A 56 -16.98 28.18 3.98
N ALA A 57 -17.63 27.16 3.40
CA ALA A 57 -19.02 27.25 2.97
C ALA A 57 -19.99 27.33 4.17
N GLU A 58 -19.66 26.67 5.29
CA GLU A 58 -20.38 26.73 6.56
C GLU A 58 -20.25 28.11 7.20
N ALA A 59 -19.04 28.69 7.26
CA ALA A 59 -18.83 30.07 7.73
C ALA A 59 -19.61 31.10 6.90
N CYS A 60 -19.74 30.88 5.58
CA CYS A 60 -20.56 31.68 4.68
C CYS A 60 -22.06 31.34 4.70
N SER A 61 -22.52 30.42 5.56
CA SER A 61 -23.92 29.96 5.66
C SER A 61 -24.55 29.49 4.33
N ASN A 62 -23.74 28.96 3.39
CA ASN A 62 -24.23 28.48 2.10
C ASN A 62 -24.65 27.01 2.19
N THR A 63 -25.83 26.76 2.75
CA THR A 63 -26.37 25.41 3.01
C THR A 63 -26.34 24.50 1.78
N MET A 64 -26.65 25.02 0.58
CA MET A 64 -26.65 24.22 -0.64
C MET A 64 -25.24 23.77 -1.04
N LYS A 65 -24.25 24.68 -0.99
CA LYS A 65 -22.84 24.31 -1.24
C LYS A 65 -22.35 23.30 -0.19
N VAL A 66 -22.68 23.50 1.09
CA VAL A 66 -22.30 22.59 2.18
C VAL A 66 -22.84 21.17 1.95
N ILE A 67 -24.12 21.03 1.57
CA ILE A 67 -24.72 19.72 1.27
C ILE A 67 -23.99 19.03 0.11
N VAL A 68 -23.79 19.74 -1.01
CA VAL A 68 -23.11 19.19 -2.20
C VAL A 68 -21.69 18.73 -1.87
N LEU A 69 -20.88 19.57 -1.23
CA LEU A 69 -19.49 19.22 -0.89
C LEU A 69 -19.40 18.07 0.13
N ARG A 70 -20.30 18.01 1.12
CA ARG A 70 -20.36 16.89 2.07
C ARG A 70 -20.70 15.57 1.37
N THR A 71 -21.66 15.57 0.44
CA THR A 71 -21.98 14.39 -0.38
C THR A 71 -20.80 13.99 -1.27
N GLU A 72 -20.11 14.94 -1.89
CA GLU A 72 -18.92 14.68 -2.71
C GLU A 72 -17.77 14.07 -1.90
N LEU A 73 -17.54 14.57 -0.68
CA LEU A 73 -16.56 14.04 0.26
C LEU A 73 -16.88 12.59 0.65
N GLU A 74 -18.14 12.32 1.02
CA GLU A 74 -18.61 10.98 1.39
C GLU A 74 -18.46 9.98 0.24
N CYS A 75 -18.92 10.35 -0.97
CA CYS A 75 -18.81 9.50 -2.16
C CYS A 75 -17.36 9.22 -2.57
N ASN A 76 -16.48 10.23 -2.55
CA ASN A 76 -15.07 10.01 -2.87
C ASN A 76 -14.35 9.22 -1.79
N SER A 77 -14.63 9.45 -0.50
CA SER A 77 -14.00 8.70 0.59
C SER A 77 -14.34 7.20 0.52
N HIS A 78 -15.60 6.84 0.26
CA HIS A 78 -16.01 5.44 0.03
C HIS A 78 -15.36 4.83 -1.21
N ALA A 79 -15.28 5.56 -2.32
CA ALA A 79 -14.63 5.08 -3.54
C ALA A 79 -13.13 4.80 -3.32
N ILE A 80 -12.47 5.63 -2.51
CA ILE A 80 -11.06 5.47 -2.12
C ILE A 80 -10.88 4.29 -1.14
N GLU A 81 -11.72 4.16 -0.10
CA GLU A 81 -11.69 3.01 0.82
C GLU A 81 -11.84 1.70 0.05
N HIS A 82 -12.87 1.59 -0.78
CA HIS A 82 -13.16 0.40 -1.58
C HIS A 82 -12.00 0.03 -2.51
N PHE A 83 -11.40 1.02 -3.18
CA PHE A 83 -10.20 0.80 -4.00
C PHE A 83 -9.02 0.29 -3.15
N LEU A 84 -8.66 0.98 -2.07
CA LEU A 84 -7.50 0.63 -1.23
C LEU A 84 -7.64 -0.74 -0.55
N MET A 85 -8.88 -1.14 -0.23
CA MET A 85 -9.17 -2.46 0.34
C MET A 85 -9.01 -3.61 -0.68
N GLN A 86 -9.33 -3.37 -1.96
CA GLN A 86 -9.22 -4.37 -3.03
C GLN A 86 -7.88 -4.36 -3.76
N TRP A 87 -7.17 -3.23 -3.75
CA TRP A 87 -5.90 -3.05 -4.44
C TRP A 87 -4.81 -3.98 -3.87
N LYS A 88 -3.99 -4.52 -4.77
CA LYS A 88 -2.82 -5.35 -4.45
C LYS A 88 -1.61 -4.89 -5.29
N PRO A 89 -0.38 -4.95 -4.73
CA PRO A 89 0.82 -4.66 -5.49
C PRO A 89 0.96 -5.67 -6.63
N SER A 90 0.99 -5.16 -7.86
CA SER A 90 1.02 -5.97 -9.07
C SER A 90 2.46 -6.24 -9.50
N VAL A 91 3.13 -7.18 -8.83
CA VAL A 91 4.45 -7.63 -9.30
C VAL A 91 4.29 -8.50 -10.54
N GLN A 92 4.79 -8.04 -11.68
CA GLN A 92 5.08 -8.94 -12.79
C GLN A 92 6.25 -9.83 -12.38
N TRP A 93 5.93 -11.04 -11.92
CA TRP A 93 6.91 -12.10 -11.68
C TRP A 93 7.50 -12.55 -13.03
N SER A 94 8.58 -11.87 -13.44
CA SER A 94 9.28 -12.12 -14.70
C SER A 94 10.28 -13.28 -14.62
N CYS A 95 10.15 -14.18 -13.63
CA CYS A 95 10.61 -15.55 -13.85
C CYS A 95 9.55 -16.29 -14.66
N GLN A 96 9.75 -16.34 -15.98
CA GLN A 96 9.37 -17.54 -16.70
C GLN A 96 10.09 -18.71 -16.04
N LEU A 97 9.40 -19.43 -15.16
CA LEU A 97 9.80 -20.78 -14.79
C LEU A 97 9.69 -21.58 -16.09
N SER A 98 10.80 -21.67 -16.81
CA SER A 98 10.97 -22.53 -17.97
C SER A 98 10.66 -23.95 -17.50
N LYS A 99 9.42 -24.35 -17.77
CA LYS A 99 8.88 -25.67 -17.50
C LYS A 99 9.92 -26.67 -18.01
N PRO A 100 10.63 -27.42 -17.16
CA PRO A 100 11.61 -28.37 -17.65
C PRO A 100 10.84 -29.35 -18.52
N ALA A 101 11.14 -29.33 -19.82
CA ALA A 101 10.56 -30.27 -20.77
C ALA A 101 11.12 -31.64 -20.40
N PHE A 102 10.40 -32.37 -19.56
CA PHE A 102 10.72 -33.76 -19.24
C PHE A 102 10.81 -34.54 -20.56
N PRO A 103 11.99 -35.07 -20.93
CA PRO A 103 12.08 -35.99 -22.04
C PRO A 103 11.30 -37.24 -21.65
N ALA A 104 10.28 -37.58 -22.43
CA ALA A 104 9.60 -38.86 -22.27
C ALA A 104 10.57 -40.02 -22.58
N THR A 105 10.24 -41.20 -22.06
CA THR A 105 10.90 -42.52 -22.24
C THR A 105 11.90 -42.91 -21.14
N ILE A 106 11.47 -43.80 -20.24
CA ILE A 106 11.95 -45.19 -20.13
C ILE A 106 10.89 -46.02 -19.37
N GLU A 107 10.80 -47.30 -19.75
CA GLU A 107 9.73 -48.28 -19.46
C GLU A 107 9.65 -48.80 -17.99
N PRO A 108 8.57 -49.50 -17.59
CA PRO A 108 8.20 -49.71 -16.19
C PRO A 108 8.69 -51.01 -15.56
N PHE A 109 8.84 -51.01 -14.22
CA PHE A 109 9.05 -52.22 -13.42
C PHE A 109 8.17 -52.27 -12.16
N GLY A 110 7.19 -53.18 -12.17
CA GLY A 110 6.97 -54.18 -11.12
C GLY A 110 6.42 -53.80 -9.74
N CYS A 111 5.11 -54.07 -9.56
CA CYS A 111 4.49 -54.65 -8.34
C CYS A 111 4.39 -53.83 -7.03
N PRO A 112 3.49 -54.20 -6.09
CA PRO A 112 2.10 -54.65 -6.30
C PRO A 112 1.09 -53.94 -5.35
N ARG A 113 -0.20 -54.13 -5.63
CA ARG A 113 -1.35 -53.65 -4.83
C ARG A 113 -1.58 -54.52 -3.57
N PRO A 114 -2.26 -53.98 -2.53
CA PRO A 114 -3.39 -54.73 -1.96
C PRO A 114 -4.65 -53.88 -1.66
N THR A 115 -5.74 -54.57 -1.28
CA THR A 115 -7.11 -54.07 -1.06
C THR A 115 -7.74 -54.79 0.16
N ILE A 116 -8.92 -54.45 0.71
CA ILE A 116 -10.07 -53.66 0.20
C ILE A 116 -10.86 -53.03 1.37
N ALA A 117 -11.74 -52.05 1.06
CA ALA A 117 -13.04 -51.71 1.70
C ALA A 117 -13.17 -50.19 1.94
N SER A 118 -14.31 -49.49 2.03
CA SER A 118 -15.75 -49.62 1.71
C SER A 118 -16.44 -48.45 2.46
N SER A 119 -17.46 -47.82 1.89
CA SER A 119 -18.18 -46.60 2.37
C SER A 119 -19.13 -46.88 3.59
N PRO A 120 -20.07 -46.00 4.07
CA PRO A 120 -20.48 -44.61 3.64
C PRO A 120 -20.97 -43.57 4.72
N ARG A 121 -21.31 -42.34 4.26
CA ARG A 121 -22.50 -41.48 4.63
C ARG A 121 -22.38 -40.30 5.66
N LEU A 122 -22.59 -39.06 5.15
CA LEU A 122 -23.25 -37.78 5.63
C LEU A 122 -23.77 -37.60 7.10
N PRO A 123 -24.14 -36.38 7.60
CA PRO A 123 -24.00 -34.98 7.11
C PRO A 123 -23.60 -33.89 8.19
N HIS A 124 -23.60 -32.59 7.81
CA HIS A 124 -23.41 -31.37 8.66
C HIS A 124 -21.97 -31.13 9.21
N SER A 125 -21.51 -29.92 9.58
CA SER A 125 -22.12 -28.59 9.72
C SER A 125 -21.14 -27.47 9.29
N ALA A 126 -21.62 -26.23 9.11
CA ALA A 126 -20.76 -25.07 8.88
C ALA A 126 -19.93 -24.71 10.12
N SER A 127 -18.67 -24.30 9.92
CA SER A 127 -17.83 -23.64 10.92
C SER A 127 -17.00 -22.52 10.26
N LEU A 128 -16.85 -21.42 10.99
CA LEU A 128 -16.24 -20.17 10.54
C LEU A 128 -14.78 -20.14 11.01
N GLU A 129 -13.84 -20.58 10.18
CA GLU A 129 -12.39 -20.46 10.44
C GLU A 129 -11.93 -19.11 9.87
N SER A 130 -11.79 -18.07 10.68
CA SER A 130 -10.63 -17.82 11.55
C SER A 130 -9.32 -17.83 10.75
N SER A 131 -9.06 -16.74 10.01
CA SER A 131 -7.79 -16.55 9.33
C SER A 131 -6.72 -16.14 10.34
N ASP A 132 -5.88 -17.10 10.74
CA ASP A 132 -4.71 -16.85 11.59
C ASP A 132 -3.67 -15.99 10.83
N TRP A 133 -3.59 -14.71 11.19
CA TRP A 133 -2.52 -13.81 10.74
C TRP A 133 -1.45 -13.72 11.82
N VAL A 134 -0.62 -14.75 11.93
CA VAL A 134 0.63 -14.69 12.71
C VAL A 134 1.72 -14.18 11.78
N CYS A 135 2.15 -12.92 11.99
CA CYS A 135 3.24 -12.33 11.22
C CYS A 135 4.59 -12.63 11.87
N ASP A 136 5.34 -13.57 11.31
CA ASP A 136 6.73 -13.82 11.70
C ASP A 136 7.60 -12.59 11.37
N LEU A 137 8.06 -11.88 12.41
CA LEU A 137 9.05 -10.81 12.24
C LEU A 137 10.39 -11.39 11.73
N PRO A 138 10.99 -10.86 10.65
CA PRO A 138 12.33 -11.24 10.26
C PRO A 138 13.32 -10.93 11.39
N SER A 139 14.06 -11.95 11.84
CA SER A 139 15.10 -11.78 12.86
C SER A 139 16.21 -10.84 12.35
N LEU A 140 16.23 -9.61 12.88
CA LEU A 140 17.17 -8.55 12.52
C LEU A 140 18.59 -8.82 13.07
N ASN A 141 19.21 -9.94 12.68
CA ASN A 141 20.58 -10.29 13.08
C ASN A 141 21.23 -11.31 12.12
N ASN A 142 21.76 -10.84 10.99
CA ASN A 142 23.13 -11.19 10.56
C ASN A 142 23.56 -10.35 9.35
N SER A 143 24.54 -9.48 9.54
CA SER A 143 25.26 -8.89 8.41
C SER A 143 26.33 -9.88 7.93
N LYS A 144 26.12 -10.47 6.75
CA LYS A 144 27.19 -11.02 5.93
C LYS A 144 27.19 -10.31 4.59
N ASN A 145 28.23 -9.53 4.36
CA ASN A 145 28.51 -8.88 3.08
C ASN A 145 28.46 -9.89 1.94
N ASN A 146 27.70 -9.58 0.89
CA ASN A 146 27.96 -9.91 -0.51
C ASN A 146 27.04 -9.02 -1.37
N GLY A 147 27.59 -8.37 -2.40
CA GLY A 147 26.81 -7.86 -3.53
C GLY A 147 26.82 -8.86 -4.68
N PRO A 148 26.13 -8.61 -5.80
CA PRO A 148 25.23 -7.48 -6.07
C PRO A 148 23.85 -7.68 -5.42
N THR A 149 22.97 -6.68 -5.54
CA THR A 149 21.60 -6.70 -5.02
C THR A 149 20.88 -8.00 -5.34
N ASP A 150 20.44 -8.70 -4.29
CA ASP A 150 19.54 -9.84 -4.42
C ASP A 150 18.24 -9.34 -5.10
N PRO A 151 17.91 -9.82 -6.32
CA PRO A 151 16.75 -9.35 -7.06
C PRO A 151 15.45 -9.65 -6.31
N ASP A 152 15.40 -10.74 -5.53
CA ASP A 152 14.22 -11.11 -4.75
C ASP A 152 14.07 -10.11 -3.59
N ALA A 153 15.13 -9.80 -2.85
CA ALA A 153 15.11 -8.77 -1.79
C ALA A 153 14.68 -7.39 -2.32
N HIS A 154 15.12 -7.00 -3.52
CA HIS A 154 14.69 -5.73 -4.14
C HIS A 154 13.19 -5.72 -4.42
N ILE A 155 12.68 -6.77 -5.08
CA ILE A 155 11.25 -6.95 -5.40
C ILE A 155 10.40 -7.01 -4.12
N LEU A 156 10.83 -7.75 -3.10
CA LEU A 156 10.16 -7.83 -1.81
C LEU A 156 10.11 -6.47 -1.12
N SER A 157 11.21 -5.71 -1.12
CA SER A 157 11.22 -4.34 -0.56
C SER A 157 10.25 -3.40 -1.26
N ILE A 158 10.06 -3.59 -2.57
CA ILE A 158 9.13 -2.82 -3.39
C ILE A 158 7.68 -3.19 -3.04
N VAL A 159 7.36 -4.48 -2.91
CA VAL A 159 6.05 -4.97 -2.45
C VAL A 159 5.71 -4.44 -1.07
N ASP A 160 6.63 -4.59 -0.12
CA ASP A 160 6.46 -4.15 1.26
C ASP A 160 6.26 -2.64 1.36
N ASN A 161 7.00 -1.85 0.55
CA ASN A 161 6.80 -0.40 0.47
C ASN A 161 5.39 -0.05 -0.03
N ALA A 162 4.92 -0.72 -1.08
CA ALA A 162 3.59 -0.49 -1.64
C ALA A 162 2.47 -0.93 -0.69
N GLU A 163 2.63 -2.01 0.07
CA GLU A 163 1.73 -2.40 1.16
C GLU A 163 1.70 -1.35 2.29
N ALA A 164 2.87 -0.83 2.68
CA ALA A 164 2.98 0.22 3.69
C ALA A 164 2.20 1.48 3.29
N TYR A 165 2.36 1.96 2.04
CA TYR A 165 1.59 3.09 1.51
C TYR A 165 0.08 2.82 1.48
N ARG A 166 -0.35 1.63 1.04
CA ARG A 166 -1.76 1.24 0.99
C ARG A 166 -2.41 1.27 2.37
N HIS A 167 -1.73 0.71 3.36
CA HIS A 167 -2.23 0.66 4.73
C HIS A 167 -2.18 2.02 5.41
N ALA A 168 -1.13 2.82 5.19
CA ALA A 168 -1.05 4.19 5.67
C ALA A 168 -2.15 5.09 5.08
N ALA A 169 -2.50 4.91 3.80
CA ALA A 169 -3.62 5.61 3.17
C ALA A 169 -4.97 5.28 3.81
N LEU A 170 -5.18 4.03 4.23
CA LEU A 170 -6.35 3.62 5.00
C LEU A 170 -6.34 4.23 6.42
N VAL A 171 -5.21 4.19 7.14
CA VAL A 171 -5.06 4.87 8.44
C VAL A 171 -5.37 6.36 8.31
N PHE A 172 -4.80 7.02 7.30
CA PHE A 172 -5.01 8.44 7.03
C PHE A 172 -6.49 8.73 6.74
N LEU A 173 -7.14 7.96 5.86
CA LEU A 173 -8.56 8.11 5.54
C LEU A 173 -9.44 7.98 6.79
N TYR A 174 -9.22 6.93 7.59
CA TYR A 174 -10.02 6.66 8.79
C TYR A 174 -9.85 7.72 9.87
N ARG A 175 -8.62 8.16 10.15
CA ARG A 175 -8.34 9.18 11.18
C ARG A 175 -8.71 10.59 10.74
N ASN A 176 -8.42 10.94 9.49
CA ASN A 176 -8.50 12.32 9.03
C ASN A 176 -9.80 12.65 8.30
N ILE A 177 -10.42 11.72 7.59
CA ILE A 177 -11.68 11.99 6.87
C ILE A 177 -12.88 11.40 7.63
N HIS A 178 -12.81 10.14 8.03
CA HIS A 178 -13.90 9.48 8.79
C HIS A 178 -13.90 9.79 10.29
N LYS A 179 -12.89 10.53 10.78
CA LYS A 179 -12.71 10.97 12.17
C LYS A 179 -12.84 9.83 13.20
N LEU A 180 -12.47 8.60 12.84
CA LEU A 180 -12.52 7.44 13.74
C LEU A 180 -11.46 7.58 14.85
N GLU A 181 -11.77 7.16 16.07
CA GLU A 181 -10.80 7.13 17.16
C GLU A 181 -9.61 6.19 16.86
N ARG A 182 -8.44 6.47 17.49
CA ARG A 182 -7.28 5.56 17.48
C ARG A 182 -7.59 4.17 18.03
N SER A 183 -8.52 4.10 18.99
CA SER A 183 -9.01 2.87 19.62
C SER A 183 -9.69 1.92 18.62
N ASN A 184 -10.17 2.44 17.48
CA ASN A 184 -11.00 1.73 16.53
C ASN A 184 -10.26 0.52 15.90
N PRO A 185 -10.88 -0.68 15.84
CA PRO A 185 -10.25 -1.87 15.27
C PRO A 185 -9.72 -1.70 13.84
N LYS A 186 -10.41 -0.95 12.96
CA LYS A 186 -9.92 -0.66 11.60
C LYS A 186 -8.60 0.10 11.63
N VAL A 187 -8.52 1.15 12.47
CA VAL A 187 -7.31 1.98 12.60
C VAL A 187 -6.16 1.13 13.13
N LYS A 188 -6.35 0.43 14.26
CA LYS A 188 -5.33 -0.43 14.87
C LYS A 188 -4.79 -1.48 13.90
N MET A 189 -5.68 -2.17 13.19
CA MET A 189 -5.31 -3.20 12.21
C MET A 189 -4.40 -2.63 11.10
N HIS A 190 -4.74 -1.48 10.53
CA HIS A 190 -3.93 -0.90 9.46
C HIS A 190 -2.67 -0.18 9.96
N VAL A 191 -2.66 0.34 11.19
CA VAL A 191 -1.43 0.81 11.85
C VAL A 191 -0.43 -0.35 11.95
N HIS A 192 -0.85 -1.48 12.52
CA HIS A 192 -0.01 -2.67 12.66
C HIS A 192 0.53 -3.15 11.31
N LEU A 193 -0.34 -3.32 10.30
CA LEU A 193 0.06 -3.77 8.96
C LEU A 193 1.02 -2.80 8.27
N THR A 194 0.84 -1.48 8.44
CA THR A 194 1.78 -0.47 7.91
C THR A 194 3.15 -0.61 8.58
N LEU A 195 3.20 -0.71 9.90
CA LEU A 195 4.45 -0.77 10.66
C LEU A 195 5.22 -2.07 10.41
N ALA A 196 4.51 -3.20 10.33
CA ALA A 196 5.07 -4.48 9.94
C ALA A 196 5.71 -4.41 8.53
N ALA A 197 5.00 -3.84 7.56
CA ALA A 197 5.54 -3.61 6.22
C ALA A 197 6.77 -2.67 6.23
N CYS A 198 6.72 -1.58 7.02
CA CYS A 198 7.86 -0.67 7.16
C CYS A 198 9.12 -1.36 7.71
N VAL A 199 9.00 -2.19 8.75
CA VAL A 199 10.16 -2.94 9.29
C VAL A 199 10.73 -3.92 8.26
N ARG A 200 9.89 -4.55 7.42
CA ARG A 200 10.39 -5.40 6.32
C ARG A 200 11.19 -4.60 5.29
N VAL A 201 10.68 -3.45 4.82
CA VAL A 201 11.44 -2.53 3.92
C VAL A 201 12.80 -2.14 4.53
N VAL A 202 12.83 -1.81 5.82
CA VAL A 202 14.06 -1.47 6.56
C VAL A 202 15.04 -2.66 6.64
N GLY A 203 14.52 -3.88 6.77
CA GLY A 203 15.28 -5.13 6.71
C GLY A 203 15.94 -5.35 5.35
N TRP A 204 15.17 -5.25 4.27
CA TRP A 204 15.63 -5.44 2.89
C TRP A 204 16.58 -4.36 2.36
N ALA A 205 16.80 -3.27 3.11
CA ALA A 205 17.49 -2.07 2.63
C ALA A 205 16.81 -1.44 1.39
N GLY A 206 15.47 -1.49 1.34
CA GLY A 206 14.63 -0.95 0.27
C GLY A 206 14.61 0.60 0.15
N PRO A 207 13.59 1.18 -0.51
CA PRO A 207 13.52 2.62 -0.81
C PRO A 207 13.21 3.48 0.44
N MET A 208 14.18 3.59 1.35
CA MET A 208 14.08 4.32 2.62
C MET A 208 13.47 5.74 2.52
N PRO A 209 13.76 6.59 1.51
CA PRO A 209 13.17 7.93 1.44
C PRO A 209 11.65 7.92 1.28
N ALA A 210 11.10 6.94 0.54
CA ALA A 210 9.66 6.77 0.36
C ALA A 210 8.97 6.28 1.65
N LEU A 211 9.71 5.63 2.55
CA LEU A 211 9.12 5.04 3.75
C LEU A 211 8.70 6.05 4.81
N LEU A 212 9.17 7.31 4.73
CA LEU A 212 8.94 8.30 5.78
C LEU A 212 7.45 8.60 6.01
N TRP A 213 6.65 8.72 4.94
CA TRP A 213 5.22 8.98 5.06
C TRP A 213 4.44 7.84 5.72
N PRO A 214 4.46 6.58 5.19
CA PRO A 214 3.70 5.50 5.80
C PRO A 214 4.16 5.19 7.22
N MET A 215 5.47 5.21 7.48
CA MET A 215 6.04 5.00 8.81
C MET A 215 5.57 6.07 9.80
N PHE A 216 5.57 7.36 9.42
CA PHE A 216 5.10 8.43 10.29
C PHE A 216 3.60 8.32 10.57
N ILE A 217 2.76 8.16 9.54
CA ILE A 217 1.30 8.10 9.68
C ILE A 217 0.85 6.95 10.58
N ALA A 218 1.44 5.77 10.47
CA ALA A 218 1.10 4.67 11.37
C ALA A 218 1.65 4.89 12.79
N SER A 219 2.85 5.46 12.93
CA SER A 219 3.47 5.65 14.24
C SER A 219 2.74 6.69 15.11
N VAL A 220 2.25 7.81 14.54
CA VAL A 220 1.48 8.81 15.31
C VAL A 220 0.12 8.30 15.79
N GLU A 221 -0.37 7.19 15.24
CA GLU A 221 -1.64 6.56 15.63
C GLU A 221 -1.42 5.26 16.44
N ALA A 222 -0.17 4.88 16.72
CA ALA A 222 0.20 3.68 17.48
C ALA A 222 -0.08 3.83 18.99
N ILE A 223 -1.07 3.08 19.48
CA ILE A 223 -1.39 2.98 20.91
C ILE A 223 -0.60 1.85 21.59
N SER A 224 -0.50 0.67 20.96
CA SER A 224 0.05 -0.51 21.62
C SER A 224 1.57 -0.43 21.78
N ASP A 225 2.10 -0.98 22.87
CA ASP A 225 3.55 -1.03 23.09
C ASP A 225 4.27 -1.89 22.03
N GLU A 226 3.58 -2.87 21.46
CA GLU A 226 4.05 -3.68 20.32
C GLU A 226 4.23 -2.82 19.07
N ASP A 227 3.19 -2.11 18.64
CA ASP A 227 3.27 -1.21 17.47
C ASP A 227 4.32 -0.11 17.69
N ARG A 228 4.41 0.44 18.90
CA ARG A 228 5.44 1.42 19.29
C ARG A 228 6.85 0.84 19.25
N ALA A 229 7.04 -0.42 19.62
CA ALA A 229 8.33 -1.11 19.49
C ALA A 229 8.70 -1.34 18.02
N ILE A 230 7.76 -1.79 17.18
CA ILE A 230 7.94 -1.97 15.73
C ILE A 230 8.30 -0.62 15.07
N ALA A 231 7.58 0.45 15.40
CA ALA A 231 7.88 1.82 14.96
C ALA A 231 9.29 2.28 15.39
N THR A 232 9.68 2.01 16.63
CA THR A 232 11.03 2.32 17.14
C THR A 232 12.12 1.59 16.35
N ILE A 233 11.90 0.31 16.02
CA ILE A 233 12.81 -0.48 15.17
C ILE A 233 12.90 0.12 13.76
N ALA A 234 11.77 0.49 13.15
CA ALA A 234 11.73 1.10 11.82
C ALA A 234 12.49 2.44 11.76
N PHE A 235 12.16 3.38 12.66
CA PHE A 235 12.81 4.69 12.70
C PHE A 235 14.31 4.61 12.97
N THR A 236 14.74 3.82 13.97
CA THR A 236 16.17 3.67 14.29
C THR A 236 16.93 2.89 13.21
N GLY A 237 16.28 1.97 12.50
CA GLY A 237 16.87 1.28 11.35
C GLY A 237 17.04 2.18 10.12
N THR A 238 16.14 3.13 9.91
CA THR A 238 16.20 4.09 8.79
C THR A 238 17.22 5.21 9.07
N GLU A 239 17.24 5.75 10.29
CA GLU A 239 18.18 6.82 10.69
C GLU A 239 19.64 6.41 10.52
N ARG A 240 20.01 5.20 10.96
CA ARG A 240 21.36 4.62 10.80
C ARG A 240 21.83 4.52 9.34
N ARG A 241 20.91 4.46 8.39
CA ARG A 241 21.20 4.27 6.95
C ARG A 241 21.22 5.58 6.16
N GLN A 242 20.50 6.62 6.60
CA GLN A 242 20.29 7.83 5.78
C GLN A 242 20.65 9.17 6.44
N GLY A 243 20.73 9.28 7.77
CA GLY A 243 21.12 10.53 8.43
C GLY A 243 20.27 11.77 8.08
N MET A 244 19.02 11.57 7.65
CA MET A 244 18.16 12.65 7.15
C MET A 244 17.45 13.37 8.30
N LEU A 245 17.60 14.69 8.38
CA LEU A 245 16.94 15.55 9.38
C LEU A 245 15.41 15.38 9.41
N ASN A 246 14.77 15.07 8.28
CA ASN A 246 13.32 14.82 8.23
C ASN A 246 12.93 13.55 9.02
N ILE A 247 13.77 12.51 9.03
CA ILE A 247 13.50 11.27 9.78
C ILE A 247 13.57 11.58 11.28
N SER A 248 14.65 12.19 11.75
CA SER A 248 14.84 12.54 13.16
C SER A 248 13.75 13.51 13.64
N ARG A 249 13.40 14.54 12.84
CA ARG A 249 12.29 15.47 13.15
C ARG A 249 10.94 14.76 13.25
N SER A 250 10.60 13.90 12.30
CA SER A 250 9.37 13.07 12.35
C SER A 250 9.35 12.19 13.59
N TRP A 251 10.50 11.63 13.99
CA TRP A 251 10.61 10.78 15.18
C TRP A 251 10.42 11.56 16.49
N GLU A 252 10.93 12.79 16.61
CA GLU A 252 10.65 13.65 17.76
C GLU A 252 9.15 13.99 17.88
N ILE A 253 8.46 14.18 16.75
CA ILE A 253 7.01 14.44 16.75
C ILE A 253 6.22 13.20 17.17
N VAL A 254 6.57 12.02 16.66
CA VAL A 254 5.96 10.73 17.07
C VAL A 254 6.12 10.50 18.58
N LYS A 255 7.34 10.68 19.12
CA LYS A 255 7.59 10.54 20.56
C LYS A 255 6.78 11.52 21.40
N GLU A 256 6.60 12.76 20.95
CA GLU A 256 5.78 13.76 21.64
C GLU A 256 4.28 13.41 21.61
N VAL A 257 3.76 12.88 20.48
CA VAL A 257 2.39 12.35 20.40
C VAL A 257 2.19 11.22 21.42
N TRP A 258 3.14 10.30 21.52
CA TRP A 258 3.07 9.19 22.50
C TRP A 258 3.16 9.69 23.94
N ARG A 259 4.03 10.67 24.23
CA ARG A 259 4.18 11.26 25.57
C ARG A 259 2.87 11.87 26.05
N ARG A 260 2.27 12.79 25.27
CA ARG A 260 0.99 13.43 25.61
C ARG A 260 -0.17 12.43 25.64
N GLY A 261 -0.21 11.47 24.72
CA GLY A 261 -1.20 10.39 24.73
C GLY A 261 -1.14 9.50 25.97
N ASN A 262 0.06 9.27 26.54
CA ASN A 262 0.22 8.54 27.80
C ASN A 262 -0.21 9.37 29.02
N GLU A 263 -0.23 10.70 28.91
CA GLU A 263 -0.75 11.63 29.91
C GLU A 263 -2.28 11.81 29.82
N GLY A 264 -2.93 11.16 28.85
CA GLY A 264 -4.38 11.17 28.63
C GLY A 264 -4.87 12.30 27.72
N GLU A 265 -3.97 13.03 27.07
CA GLU A 265 -4.34 14.10 26.13
C GLU A 265 -4.73 13.53 24.75
N GLU A 266 -5.85 13.98 24.19
CA GLU A 266 -6.13 13.80 22.77
C GLU A 266 -5.35 14.83 21.95
N VAL A 267 -4.42 14.36 21.12
CA VAL A 267 -3.45 15.22 20.42
C VAL A 267 -3.37 14.88 18.95
N ASP A 268 -3.62 15.88 18.09
CA ASP A 268 -3.23 15.83 16.67
C ASP A 268 -1.73 16.13 16.55
N TRP A 269 -1.03 15.33 15.74
CA TRP A 269 0.37 15.55 15.39
C TRP A 269 0.57 16.90 14.66
N ARG A 270 -0.46 17.42 13.99
CA ARG A 270 -0.43 18.74 13.34
C ARG A 270 -0.17 19.88 14.33
N THR A 271 -0.83 19.86 15.48
CA THR A 271 -0.65 20.87 16.53
C THR A 271 0.78 20.85 17.07
N ILE A 272 1.36 19.65 17.25
CA ILE A 272 2.78 19.51 17.63
C ILE A 272 3.71 20.06 16.55
N CYS A 273 3.41 19.87 15.26
CA CYS A 273 4.18 20.44 14.16
C CYS A 273 4.16 21.98 14.20
N GLU A 274 3.00 22.59 14.42
CA GLU A 274 2.82 24.04 14.54
C GLU A 274 3.59 24.61 15.74
N GLU A 275 3.40 24.04 16.94
CA GLU A 275 4.10 24.43 18.17
C GLU A 275 5.64 24.38 18.03
N LYS A 276 6.16 23.35 17.33
CA LYS A 276 7.61 23.14 17.15
C LYS A 276 8.18 23.89 15.94
N GLY A 277 7.37 24.67 15.20
CA GLY A 277 7.80 25.32 13.94
C GLY A 277 8.29 24.33 12.88
N ALA A 278 7.78 23.11 12.93
CA ALA A 278 8.29 21.96 12.19
C ALA A 278 7.54 21.76 10.87
N SER A 279 8.12 22.22 9.76
CA SER A 279 7.72 21.74 8.45
C SER A 279 8.22 20.30 8.25
N LEU A 280 7.28 19.36 8.07
CA LEU A 280 7.54 18.01 7.58
C LEU A 280 7.24 17.97 6.08
N VAL A 281 8.26 17.69 5.28
CA VAL A 281 8.10 17.37 3.86
C VAL A 281 8.25 15.86 3.72
N PHE A 282 7.15 15.22 3.37
CA PHE A 282 7.11 13.84 2.91
C PHE A 282 7.39 13.86 1.40
N GLY A 283 8.38 13.06 0.97
CA GLY A 283 8.81 12.99 -0.42
C GLY A 283 7.94 12.09 -1.28
#